data_AF-A0A2N2IP85-F1
#
_entry.id   AF-A0A2N2IP85-F1
#
_cell.length_a   1.000
_cell.length_b   1.000
_cell.length_c   1.000
_cell.angle_alpha   90.00
_cell.angle_beta   90.00
_cell.angle_gamma   90.00
#
_symmetry.space_group_name_H-M   'P 1'
#
loop_
_entity.id
_entity.type
_entity.pdbx_description
1 polymer ?
#
loop_
_entity_poly.entity_id
_entity_poly.type
_entity_poly.pdbx_seq_one_letter_code
_entity_poly.pdbx_strand_id
1 'polypeptide(L)' 'MAEEALSGRVFDVQRFSLHDGPGIRTVVFLKGCPLRCAWCANPESQRPGPQIAWFD' A
#
# COMPACT_ATOMS: atom_id res chain seq x y z
N MET A 1 -6.57 12.60 28.57
CA MET A 1 -6.97 11.60 27.56
C MET A 1 -5.81 11.51 26.59
N ALA A 2 -5.13 10.37 26.49
CA ALA A 2 -4.01 10.23 25.56
C ALA A 2 -4.57 10.26 24.13
N GLU A 3 -4.06 11.18 23.31
CA GLU A 3 -4.39 11.25 21.90
C GLU A 3 -3.75 10.03 21.22
N GLU A 4 -4.58 9.13 20.72
CA GLU A 4 -4.10 7.95 20.00
C GLU A 4 -3.46 8.42 18.70
N ALA A 5 -2.19 8.10 18.49
CA ALA A 5 -1.48 8.53 17.28
C ALA A 5 -2.16 7.96 16.03
N LEU A 6 -2.36 8.80 15.02
CA LEU A 6 -2.95 8.38 13.75
C LEU A 6 -2.11 7.25 13.13
N SER A 7 -2.78 6.16 12.74
CA SER A 7 -2.12 4.99 12.14
C SER A 7 -2.80 4.56 10.84
N GLY A 8 -2.04 3.87 9.98
CA GLY A 8 -2.50 3.34 8.70
C GLY A 8 -1.80 2.03 8.37
N ARG A 9 -2.47 1.13 7.65
CA ARG A 9 -1.92 -0.19 7.31
C ARG A 9 -1.26 -0.15 5.94
N VAL A 10 0.03 -0.46 5.91
CA VAL A 10 0.87 -0.52 4.72
C VAL A 10 1.12 -1.98 4.35
N PHE A 11 1.15 -2.30 3.05
CA PHE A 11 1.52 -3.64 2.59
C PHE A 11 2.86 -3.68 1.86
N ASP A 12 3.32 -2.55 1.33
CA ASP A 12 4.65 -2.43 0.74
C ASP A 12 5.16 -0.97 0.82
N VAL A 13 6.49 -0.83 0.83
CA VAL A 13 7.19 0.45 0.75
C VAL A 13 8.29 0.34 -0.29
N GLN A 14 8.02 0.88 -1.48
CA GLN A 14 8.97 0.87 -2.58
C GLN A 14 9.81 2.14 -2.57
N ARG A 15 11.13 1.98 -2.46
CA ARG A 15 12.09 3.10 -2.51
C ARG A 15 12.59 3.27 -3.94
N PHE A 16 13.02 4.49 -4.27
CA PHE A 16 13.62 4.83 -5.56
C PHE A 16 12.71 4.58 -6.79
N SER A 17 11.39 4.70 -6.64
CA SER A 17 10.50 4.63 -7.80
C SER A 17 10.73 5.81 -8.74
N LEU A 18 10.90 5.51 -10.03
CA LEU A 18 11.11 6.48 -11.11
C LEU A 18 9.85 6.70 -11.96
N HIS A 19 8.85 5.82 -11.82
CA HIS A 19 7.69 5.76 -12.72
C HIS A 19 6.38 6.19 -12.04
N ASP A 20 6.36 6.34 -10.71
CA ASP A 20 5.17 6.72 -9.93
C ASP A 20 5.04 8.25 -9.72
N GLY A 21 5.56 9.02 -10.66
CA GLY A 21 5.49 10.49 -10.68
C GLY A 21 6.83 11.17 -10.98
N PRO A 22 6.89 12.50 -10.98
CA PRO A 22 8.11 13.23 -11.33
C PRO A 22 9.24 13.03 -10.31
N GLY A 23 10.45 12.72 -10.77
CA GLY A 23 11.64 12.54 -9.93
C GLY A 23 11.72 11.18 -9.25
N ILE A 24 12.65 11.04 -8.30
CA ILE A 24 12.82 9.80 -7.52
C ILE A 24 11.89 9.84 -6.30
N ARG A 25 11.07 8.79 -6.12
CA ARG A 25 10.04 8.73 -5.08
C ARG A 25 10.20 7.52 -4.17
N THR A 26 9.74 7.69 -2.93
CA THR A 26 9.38 6.57 -2.05
C THR A 26 7.88 6.44 -2.08
N VAL A 27 7.38 5.29 -2.54
CA VAL A 27 5.96 4.99 -2.65
C VAL A 27 5.55 4.14 -1.45
N VAL A 28 4.48 4.53 -0.78
CA VAL A 28 3.91 3.79 0.34
C VAL A 28 2.57 3.22 -0.13
N PHE A 29 2.50 1.89 -0.21
CA PHE A 29 1.29 1.21 -0.65
C PHE A 29 0.39 0.83 0.52
N LEU A 30 -0.80 1.43 0.58
CA LEU A 30 -1.77 1.22 1.66
C LEU A 30 -2.69 0.02 1.39
N LYS A 31 -3.12 -0.63 2.48
CA LYS A 31 -4.22 -1.60 2.47
C LYS A 31 -5.56 -0.86 2.44
N GLY A 32 -6.52 -1.47 1.74
CA GLY A 32 -7.88 -0.98 1.56
C GLY A 32 -8.05 -0.28 0.21
N CYS A 33 -8.72 -0.97 -0.72
CA CYS A 33 -9.24 -0.36 -1.94
C CYS A 33 -10.68 -0.83 -2.15
N PRO A 34 -11.67 0.08 -2.29
CA PRO A 34 -13.07 -0.31 -2.47
C PRO A 34 -13.36 -0.85 -3.87
N LEU A 35 -12.44 -0.65 -4.83
CA LEU A 35 -12.62 -1.08 -6.21
C LEU A 35 -12.26 -2.56 -6.41
N ARG A 36 -12.83 -3.16 -7.46
CA ARG A 36 -12.61 -4.55 -7.87
C ARG A 36 -12.32 -4.62 -9.37
N CYS A 37 -11.32 -3.85 -9.79
CA CYS A 37 -10.92 -3.78 -11.20
C CYS A 37 -10.48 -5.17 -11.70
N ALA A 38 -10.92 -5.56 -12.90
CA ALA A 38 -10.56 -6.84 -13.50
C ALA A 38 -9.05 -7.00 -13.76
N TRP A 39 -8.35 -5.88 -13.93
CA TRP A 39 -6.91 -5.77 -14.17
C TRP A 39 -6.19 -5.02 -13.04
N CYS A 40 -6.62 -5.22 -11.79
CA CYS A 40 -5.96 -4.60 -10.65
C CYS A 40 -4.49 -5.03 -10.59
N ALA A 41 -3.56 -4.08 -10.67
CA ALA A 41 -2.13 -4.36 -10.57
C ALA A 41 -1.69 -4.73 -9.14
N ASN A 42 -2.46 -4.28 -8.13
CA ASN A 42 -2.18 -4.47 -6.71
C ASN A 42 -3.39 -5.12 -5.98
N PRO A 43 -3.80 -6.35 -6.35
CA PRO A 43 -4.98 -7.01 -5.77
C PRO A 43 -4.88 -7.23 -4.25
N GLU A 44 -3.67 -7.34 -3.72
CA GLU A 44 -3.36 -7.42 -2.29
C GLU A 44 -3.76 -6.16 -1.50
N SER A 45 -3.93 -5.01 -2.16
CA SER A 45 -4.46 -3.80 -1.52
C SER A 45 -5.96 -3.92 -1.21
N GLN A 46 -6.72 -4.75 -1.93
CA GLN A 46 -8.19 -4.73 -1.88
C GLN A 46 -8.76 -5.09 -0.51
N ARG A 47 -8.14 -6.03 0.21
CA ARG A 47 -8.57 -6.40 1.57
C ARG A 47 -7.92 -5.44 2.57
N PRO A 48 -8.70 -4.79 3.47
CA PRO A 48 -8.15 -3.85 4.44
C PRO A 48 -7.36 -4.53 5.57
N GLY A 49 -7.50 -5.85 5.73
CA GLY A 49 -6.85 -6.65 6.78
C GLY A 49 -5.39 -7.00 6.47
N PRO A 50 -4.59 -7.41 7.48
CA PRO A 50 -3.31 -8.06 7.26
C PRO A 50 -3.50 -9.35 6.49
N GLN A 51 -2.52 -9.69 5.65
CA GLN A 51 -2.49 -10.93 4.87
C GLN A 51 -1.06 -11.45 4.87
N ILE A 52 -0.90 -12.77 4.76
CA ILE A 52 0.41 -13.39 4.57
C ILE A 52 0.93 -12.94 3.20
N ALA A 53 2.08 -12.30 3.20
CA ALA A 53 2.86 -12.00 2.01
C ALA A 53 4.04 -12.97 1.96
N TRP A 54 4.28 -13.53 0.78
CA TRP A 54 5.44 -14.38 0.52
C TRP A 54 6.47 -13.52 -0.17
N PHE A 55 7.65 -13.43 0.42
CA PHE A 55 8.80 -12.75 -0.15
C PHE A 55 9.85 -13.82 -0.39
N ASP A 56 10.21 -14.02 -1.64
CA ASP A 56 11.33 -14.88 -2.05
C ASP A 56 12.67 -14.18 -1.82
#